data_AF-A0A9Q0YSQ0-F1
#
_entry.id   AF-A0A9Q0YSQ0-F1
#
_cell.length_a   1.000
_cell.length_b   1.000
_cell.length_c   1.000
_cell.angle_alpha   90.00
_cell.angle_beta   90.00
_cell.angle_gamma   90.00
#
_symmetry.space_group_name_H-M   'P 1'
#
loop_
_entity.id
_entity.type
_entity.pdbx_description
1 polymer ?
#
loop_
_entity_poly.entity_id
_entity_poly.type
_entity_poly.pdbx_seq_one_letter_code
_entity_poly.pdbx_strand_id
1 'polypeptide(L)'
;MLDHKLEAKALEDSVAKYPLPSNCQLVDSPKVNPSVWDNVPAAAKTNDLKLQRIQKSLIRGPNAFMRTLTADSISEPQQDTLALLCNANFELNCLRKDFIKPYLNTRYSHL
;
A
#
# COMPACT_ATOMS: atom_id res chain seq x y z
N MET A 1 18.24 11.20 15.49
CA MET A 1 17.01 10.50 15.07
C MET A 1 16.29 11.46 14.15
N LEU A 2 16.17 11.14 12.86
CA LEU A 2 15.75 12.10 11.84
C LEU A 2 14.23 12.37 11.96
N ASP A 3 13.86 13.55 12.46
CA ASP A 3 12.48 14.08 12.44
C ASP A 3 12.07 14.53 11.01
N HIS A 4 12.32 13.70 10.01
CA HIS A 4 11.99 13.97 8.60
C HIS A 4 10.65 13.35 8.16
N LYS A 5 9.77 13.08 9.12
CA LYS A 5 8.41 12.66 8.79
C LYS A 5 7.65 13.86 8.26
N LEU A 6 6.95 13.70 7.13
CA LEU A 6 5.98 14.69 6.69
C LEU A 6 5.00 15.02 7.84
N GLU A 7 4.73 16.31 8.03
CA GLU A 7 3.68 16.73 8.94
C GLU A 7 2.34 16.07 8.56
N ALA A 8 1.53 15.73 9.56
CA ALA A 8 0.30 14.97 9.35
C ALA A 8 -0.65 15.64 8.35
N LYS A 9 -0.77 16.97 8.43
CA LYS A 9 -1.59 17.76 7.51
C LYS A 9 -1.04 17.73 6.09
N ALA A 10 0.25 17.98 5.91
CA ALA A 10 0.89 17.94 4.60
C ALA A 10 0.78 16.55 3.94
N LEU A 11 0.85 15.48 4.74
CA LEU A 11 0.62 14.12 4.27
C LEU A 11 -0.83 13.91 3.81
N GLU A 12 -1.80 14.33 4.61
CA GLU A 12 -3.23 14.19 4.28
C GLU A 12 -3.59 14.97 3.01
N ASP A 13 -3.14 16.23 2.92
CA ASP A 13 -3.34 17.08 1.75
C ASP A 13 -2.73 16.46 0.49
N SER A 14 -1.52 15.89 0.61
CA SER A 14 -0.85 15.20 -0.50
C SER A 14 -1.59 13.94 -0.94
N VAL A 15 -2.08 13.13 0.01
CA VAL A 15 -2.86 11.92 -0.28
C VAL A 15 -4.17 12.26 -0.97
N ALA A 16 -4.87 13.31 -0.53
CA ALA A 16 -6.12 13.75 -1.13
C ALA A 16 -5.93 14.29 -2.57
N LYS A 17 -4.81 14.95 -2.84
CA LYS A 17 -4.49 15.53 -4.16
C LYS A 17 -4.32 14.48 -5.27
N TYR A 18 -3.92 13.26 -4.91
CA TYR A 18 -3.59 12.20 -5.86
C TYR A 18 -4.49 10.96 -5.67
N PRO A 19 -5.79 11.05 -6.02
CA PRO A 19 -6.72 9.91 -6.02
C PRO A 19 -6.25 8.78 -6.95
N LEU A 20 -6.83 7.60 -6.75
CA LEU A 20 -6.58 6.44 -7.60
C LEU A 20 -7.14 6.69 -9.00
N PRO A 21 -6.46 6.23 -10.06
CA PRO A 21 -7.05 6.20 -11.39
C PRO A 21 -8.32 5.35 -11.39
N SER A 22 -9.37 5.80 -12.09
CA SER A 22 -10.66 5.11 -12.14
C SER A 22 -10.58 3.70 -12.71
N ASN A 23 -9.60 3.45 -13.58
CA ASN A 23 -9.28 2.16 -14.19
C ASN A 23 -8.38 1.25 -13.32
N CYS A 24 -7.81 1.75 -12.22
CA CYS A 24 -6.84 1.03 -11.38
C CYS A 24 -7.24 1.01 -9.90
N GLN A 25 -8.51 0.71 -9.59
CA GLN A 25 -9.04 0.72 -8.22
C GLN A 25 -8.41 -0.33 -7.29
N LEU A 26 -7.85 -1.41 -7.87
CA LEU A 26 -7.21 -2.49 -7.13
C LEU A 26 -5.80 -2.12 -6.62
N VAL A 27 -5.24 -1.00 -7.10
CA VAL A 27 -3.95 -0.46 -6.62
C VAL A 27 -4.19 0.36 -5.35
N ASP A 28 -4.96 -0.16 -4.39
CA ASP A 28 -5.14 0.45 -3.06
C ASP A 28 -4.64 -0.52 -1.97
N SER A 29 -4.56 -0.04 -0.73
CA SER A 29 -4.24 -0.88 0.42
C SER A 29 -5.29 -1.99 0.56
N PRO A 30 -4.93 -3.28 0.38
CA PRO A 30 -5.89 -4.36 0.45
C PRO A 30 -6.52 -4.46 1.83
N LYS A 31 -7.83 -4.71 1.83
CA LYS A 31 -8.61 -4.94 3.04
C LYS A 31 -8.61 -6.44 3.36
N VAL A 32 -8.49 -6.74 4.64
CA VAL A 32 -8.66 -8.11 5.15
C VAL A 32 -10.14 -8.44 5.13
N ASN A 33 -10.49 -9.66 4.73
CA ASN A 33 -11.87 -10.15 4.80
C ASN A 33 -12.40 -10.00 6.25
N PRO A 34 -13.61 -9.46 6.47
CA PRO A 34 -14.14 -9.23 7.82
C PRO A 34 -14.11 -10.46 8.72
N SER A 35 -14.50 -11.64 8.19
CA SER A 35 -14.49 -12.89 8.95
C SER A 35 -13.09 -13.31 9.39
N VAL A 36 -12.06 -13.00 8.59
CA VAL A 36 -10.67 -13.19 9.02
C VAL A 36 -10.30 -12.12 10.04
N TRP A 37 -10.57 -10.86 9.72
CA TRP A 37 -10.22 -9.71 10.53
C TRP A 37 -10.74 -9.84 11.97
N ASP A 38 -11.99 -10.24 12.17
CA ASP A 38 -12.58 -10.36 13.49
C ASP A 38 -11.84 -11.37 14.39
N ASN A 39 -11.24 -12.39 13.79
CA ASN A 39 -10.45 -13.41 14.48
C ASN A 39 -8.96 -13.05 14.66
N VAL A 40 -8.46 -11.99 14.04
CA VAL A 40 -7.07 -11.53 14.23
C VAL A 40 -6.91 -10.86 15.61
N PRO A 41 -5.88 -11.22 16.40
CA PRO A 41 -5.61 -10.59 17.70
C PRO A 41 -5.35 -9.08 17.58
N ALA A 42 -5.70 -8.32 18.62
CA ALA A 42 -5.56 -6.85 18.64
C ALA A 42 -4.12 -6.37 18.33
N ALA A 43 -3.10 -7.08 18.81
CA ALA A 43 -1.70 -6.77 18.53
C ALA A 43 -1.37 -6.90 17.02
N ALA A 44 -1.83 -7.98 16.39
CA ALA A 44 -1.63 -8.20 14.96
C ALA A 44 -2.44 -7.21 14.10
N LYS A 45 -3.68 -6.88 14.50
CA LYS A 45 -4.48 -5.80 13.88
C LYS A 45 -3.74 -4.47 13.93
N THR A 46 -3.16 -4.13 15.09
CA THR A 46 -2.39 -2.89 15.27
C THR A 46 -1.18 -2.83 14.34
N ASN A 47 -0.47 -3.95 14.17
CA ASN A 47 0.65 -4.04 13.25
C ASN A 47 0.21 -3.90 11.79
N ASP A 48 -0.87 -4.58 11.38
CA ASP A 48 -1.42 -4.45 10.03
C ASP A 48 -1.85 -3.01 9.73
N LEU A 49 -2.54 -2.34 10.66
CA LEU A 49 -2.94 -0.93 10.50
C LEU A 49 -1.74 0.02 10.35
N LYS A 50 -0.63 -0.25 11.04
CA LYS A 50 0.63 0.51 10.85
C LYS A 50 1.20 0.30 9.44
N LEU A 51 1.17 -0.94 8.92
CA LEU A 51 1.62 -1.25 7.56
C LEU A 51 0.68 -0.62 6.50
N GLN A 52 -0.64 -0.67 6.71
CA GLN A 52 -1.62 0.02 5.85
C GLN A 52 -1.35 1.52 5.78
N ARG A 53 -0.98 2.15 6.90
CA ARG A 53 -0.64 3.58 6.91
C ARG A 53 0.58 3.88 6.04
N ILE A 54 1.60 3.03 6.06
CA ILE A 54 2.77 3.16 5.19
C ILE A 54 2.36 2.96 3.73
N GLN A 55 1.57 1.93 3.46
CA GLN A 55 1.09 1.58 2.14
C GLN A 55 0.28 2.70 1.47
N LYS A 56 -0.56 3.41 2.23
CA LYS A 56 -1.31 4.56 1.72
C LYS A 56 -0.39 5.60 1.08
N SER A 57 0.72 5.95 1.73
CA SER A 57 1.69 6.88 1.14
C SER A 57 2.39 6.28 -0.08
N LEU A 58 2.78 5.01 0.01
CA LEU A 58 3.49 4.28 -1.04
C LEU A 58 2.67 4.17 -2.34
N ILE A 59 1.35 4.07 -2.24
CA ILE A 59 0.44 4.01 -3.39
C ILE A 59 0.21 5.39 -4.01
N ARG A 60 0.19 6.45 -3.17
CA ARG A 60 -0.07 7.82 -3.63
C ARG A 60 1.13 8.41 -4.37
N GLY A 61 2.35 7.99 -4.02
CA GLY A 61 3.58 8.39 -4.71
C GLY A 61 3.56 8.07 -6.21
N PRO A 62 3.40 6.80 -6.63
CA PRO A 62 3.24 6.41 -8.03
C PRO A 62 2.10 7.16 -8.73
N ASN A 63 0.95 7.36 -8.08
CA ASN A 63 -0.15 8.12 -8.67
C ASN A 63 0.22 9.59 -8.93
N ALA A 64 0.97 10.22 -8.03
CA ALA A 64 1.49 11.56 -8.23
C ALA A 64 2.51 11.59 -9.37
N PHE A 65 3.41 10.60 -9.42
CA PHE A 65 4.45 10.47 -10.44
C PHE A 65 3.86 10.22 -11.83
N MET A 66 2.84 9.35 -11.96
CA MET A 66 2.17 9.11 -13.24
C MET A 66 1.57 10.38 -13.85
N ARG A 67 1.15 11.35 -13.03
CA ARG A 67 0.64 12.65 -13.52
C ARG A 67 1.72 13.54 -14.13
N THR A 68 2.99 13.25 -13.90
CA THR A 68 4.11 13.97 -14.52
C THR A 68 4.57 13.31 -15.83
N LEU A 69 4.00 12.16 -16.19
CA LEU A 69 4.36 11.43 -17.41
C LEU A 69 3.49 11.87 -18.58
N THR A 70 4.08 11.88 -19.77
CA THR A 70 3.38 12.07 -21.05
C THR A 70 3.15 10.71 -21.70
N ALA A 71 1.93 10.48 -22.21
CA ALA A 71 1.54 9.17 -22.77
C ALA A 71 2.45 8.70 -23.91
N ASP A 72 3.03 9.64 -24.65
CA ASP A 72 3.80 9.37 -25.85
C ASP A 72 5.31 9.16 -25.58
N SER A 73 5.76 9.37 -24.34
CA SER A 73 7.18 9.22 -23.98
C SER A 73 7.38 8.97 -22.47
N ILE A 74 7.52 7.70 -22.09
CA ILE A 74 8.04 7.33 -20.77
C ILE A 74 9.50 6.88 -20.98
N SER A 75 10.45 7.55 -20.33
CA SER A 75 11.85 7.13 -20.38
C SER A 75 12.08 5.87 -19.55
N GLU A 76 13.13 5.10 -19.88
CA GLU A 76 13.50 3.90 -19.13
C GLU A 76 13.62 4.16 -17.60
N PRO A 77 14.29 5.23 -17.11
CA PRO A 77 14.31 5.53 -15.68
C PRO A 77 12.92 5.80 -15.07
N GLN A 78 11.99 6.40 -15.83
CA GLN A 78 10.63 6.64 -15.34
C GLN A 78 9.83 5.33 -15.24
N GLN A 79 10.01 4.44 -16.20
CA GLN A 79 9.42 3.11 -16.18
C GLN A 79 9.98 2.27 -15.03
N ASP A 80 11.29 2.27 -14.84
CA ASP A 80 11.95 1.56 -13.73
C ASP A 80 11.52 2.11 -12.37
N THR A 81 11.38 3.44 -12.25
CA THR A 81 10.86 4.08 -11.03
C THR A 81 9.47 3.55 -10.68
N LEU A 82 8.56 3.49 -11.66
CA LEU A 82 7.24 2.91 -11.45
C LEU A 82 7.31 1.43 -11.09
N ALA A 83 8.12 0.64 -11.79
CA ALA A 83 8.27 -0.78 -11.54
C ALA A 83 8.75 -1.05 -10.11
N LEU A 84 9.76 -0.33 -9.63
CA LEU A 84 10.31 -0.46 -8.28
C LEU A 84 9.29 -0.07 -7.20
N LEU A 85 8.57 1.04 -7.39
CA LEU A 85 7.54 1.48 -6.43
C LEU A 85 6.35 0.49 -6.37
N CYS A 86 5.92 -0.01 -7.54
CA CYS A 86 4.89 -1.05 -7.62
C CYS A 86 5.36 -2.36 -6.98
N ASN A 87 6.62 -2.75 -7.19
CA ASN A 87 7.21 -3.93 -6.55
C ASN A 87 7.26 -3.78 -5.03
N ALA A 88 7.65 -2.61 -4.51
CA ALA A 88 7.62 -2.34 -3.07
C ALA A 88 6.20 -2.47 -2.48
N ASN A 89 5.17 -2.03 -3.21
CA ASN A 89 3.78 -2.21 -2.80
C ASN A 89 3.36 -3.70 -2.83
N PHE A 90 3.82 -4.46 -3.82
CA PHE A 90 3.59 -5.90 -3.91
C PHE A 90 4.23 -6.65 -2.72
N GLU A 91 5.51 -6.39 -2.43
CA GLU A 91 6.21 -6.99 -1.29
C GLU A 91 5.54 -6.65 0.04
N LEU A 92 5.06 -5.41 0.20
CA LEU A 92 4.32 -5.01 1.40
C LEU A 92 3.00 -5.79 1.54
N ASN A 93 2.31 -6.10 0.44
CA ASN A 93 1.13 -6.95 0.44
C ASN A 93 1.45 -8.40 0.85
N CYS A 94 2.53 -8.96 0.32
CA CYS A 94 3.02 -10.29 0.71
C CYS A 94 3.32 -10.33 2.21
N LEU A 95 4.07 -9.35 2.72
CA LEU A 95 4.42 -9.26 4.14
C LEU A 95 3.18 -9.15 5.04
N ARG A 96 2.19 -8.33 4.65
CA ARG A 96 0.93 -8.21 5.38
C ARG A 96 0.16 -9.54 5.38
N LYS A 97 0.13 -10.25 4.23
CA LYS A 97 -0.48 -11.59 4.13
C LYS A 97 0.22 -12.56 5.10
N ASP A 98 1.54 -12.57 5.13
CA ASP A 98 2.31 -13.47 5.99
C ASP A 98 2.10 -13.20 7.48
N PHE A 99 1.94 -11.94 7.89
CA PHE A 99 1.61 -11.62 9.27
C PHE A 99 0.18 -11.96 9.67
N ILE A 100 -0.75 -12.04 8.72
CA ILE A 100 -2.14 -12.45 8.98
C ILE A 100 -2.28 -13.96 8.95
N LYS A 101 -1.49 -14.67 8.12
CA LYS A 101 -1.58 -16.10 7.87
C LYS A 101 -1.66 -16.98 9.13
N PRO A 102 -0.89 -16.73 10.21
CA PRO A 102 -0.96 -17.53 11.45
C PRO A 102 -2.33 -17.49 12.14
N TYR A 103 -3.16 -16.48 11.84
CA TYR A 103 -4.47 -16.27 12.44
C TYR A 103 -5.62 -16.72 11.53
N LEU A 104 -5.31 -17.29 10.36
CA LEU A 104 -6.32 -17.91 9.51
C LEU A 104 -6.85 -19.18 10.16
N ASN A 105 -8.12 -19.49 9.90
CA ASN A 105 -8.68 -20.78 10.30
C ASN A 105 -7.82 -21.91 9.71
N THR A 106 -7.61 -22.98 10.47
CA THR A 106 -6.78 -24.13 10.07
C THR A 106 -7.23 -24.78 8.75
N ARG A 107 -8.50 -24.65 8.37
CA ARG A 107 -9.00 -25.08 7.04
C ARG A 107 -8.40 -24.30 5.87
N TYR A 108 -7.87 -23.09 6.10
CA TYR A 108 -7.30 -22.19 5.09
C TYR A 108 -5.78 -22.00 5.25
N SER A 109 -5.12 -22.77 6.12
CA SER A 109 -3.68 -22.63 6.40
C SER A 109 -2.78 -22.95 5.21
N HIS A 110 -3.29 -23.66 4.21
CA HIS A 110 -2.59 -24.06 2.98
C HIS A 110 -2.61 -22.99 1.87
N LEU A 111 -3.40 -21.91 2.03
CA LEU A 111 -3.47 -20.76 1.10
C LEU A 111 -2.34 -19.74 1.33
#